data_AF-S5ZDM2-F1
#
_entry.id   AF-S5ZDM2-F1
#
_cell.length_a   1.000
_cell.length_b   1.000
_cell.length_c   1.000
_cell.angle_alpha   90.00
_cell.angle_beta   90.00
_cell.angle_gamma   90.00
#
_symmetry.space_group_name_H-M   'P 1'
#
loop_
_entity.id
_entity.type
_entity.pdbx_description
1 polymer ?
#
loop_
_entity_poly.entity_id
_entity_poly.type
_entity_poly.pdbx_seq_one_letter_code
_entity_poly.pdbx_strand_id
1 'polypeptide(L)'
;MVGKAFCKGVSARIAKIGKRSMELVRWQHVSLSVFVLGAIIQFYLFLKEAGPLAVLSFMLALLILIIEIAGRVIIKEKIEFKIPGSIMKLAGKIIQGLRVLHDFLLLISEGLFLGVVLFALYVVYANFVYVSFEVLHSPYFVSVDKGGVLVLVFTVNYLVPVIIAGIFAGLARRYIRDLPTFVTVLLLSILLVSYTGVVILGQWLYPVKVKEMKSIYGTRCTLENAWSIAKATRASFTFTYRVNVPKPRQLMIPGDDIIAIADTGTCEDFAIELTTLLRDVLGCEARVVAFIDYDHALPEVKIDGVWYVLDISYTTPAGPVRAENYWRYLENNTRYSQIVAEAKGLVDRETGKDVSSEHGFMLRG
;
A
#
# COMPACT_ATOMS: atom_id res chain seq x y z
N MET A 1 40.80 -35.77 -12.76
CA MET A 1 40.68 -34.52 -11.97
C MET A 1 39.95 -33.37 -12.68
N VAL A 2 39.43 -33.53 -13.90
CA VAL A 2 38.80 -32.43 -14.69
C VAL A 2 37.32 -32.16 -14.30
N GLY A 3 36.61 -33.12 -13.70
CA GLY A 3 35.18 -32.98 -13.36
C GLY A 3 34.84 -32.03 -12.21
N LYS A 4 35.71 -31.87 -11.19
CA LYS A 4 35.43 -31.00 -10.03
C LYS A 4 35.53 -29.50 -10.36
N ALA A 5 36.34 -29.12 -11.33
CA ALA A 5 36.46 -27.72 -11.77
C ALA A 5 35.26 -27.28 -12.62
N PHE A 6 34.69 -28.20 -13.42
CA PHE A 6 33.53 -27.91 -14.27
C PHE A 6 32.26 -27.67 -13.46
N CYS A 7 31.98 -28.48 -12.42
CA CYS A 7 30.82 -28.29 -11.55
C CYS A 7 30.87 -26.97 -10.74
N LYS A 8 32.05 -26.53 -10.30
CA LYS A 8 32.20 -25.22 -9.62
C LYS A 8 31.92 -24.04 -10.55
N GLY A 9 32.35 -24.12 -11.81
CA GLY A 9 32.11 -23.07 -12.80
C GLY A 9 30.64 -22.93 -13.21
N VAL A 10 29.92 -24.05 -13.32
CA VAL A 10 28.48 -24.07 -13.66
C VAL A 10 27.63 -23.58 -12.47
N SER A 11 27.93 -24.03 -11.25
CA SER A 11 27.22 -23.57 -10.03
C SER A 11 27.40 -22.06 -9.80
N ALA A 12 28.61 -21.51 -10.00
CA ALA A 12 28.83 -20.06 -9.89
C ALA A 12 28.08 -19.24 -10.97
N ARG A 13 27.92 -19.77 -12.18
CA ARG A 13 27.13 -19.11 -13.23
C ARG A 13 25.63 -19.17 -12.95
N ILE A 14 25.12 -20.30 -12.46
CA ILE A 14 23.70 -20.45 -12.07
C ILE A 14 23.38 -19.52 -10.89
N ALA A 15 24.23 -19.45 -9.87
CA ALA A 15 24.07 -18.52 -8.74
C ALA A 15 24.12 -17.05 -9.19
N LYS A 16 24.97 -16.71 -10.16
CA LYS A 16 25.06 -15.34 -10.72
C LYS A 16 23.84 -14.96 -11.57
N ILE A 17 23.26 -15.92 -12.30
CA ILE A 17 22.03 -15.72 -13.07
C ILE A 17 20.82 -15.58 -12.14
N GLY A 18 20.71 -16.44 -11.11
CA GLY A 18 19.68 -16.33 -10.08
C GLY A 18 19.75 -15.01 -9.32
N LYS A 19 20.96 -14.53 -8.97
CA LYS A 19 21.14 -13.23 -8.32
C LYS A 19 20.70 -12.05 -9.20
N ARG A 20 21.02 -12.06 -10.50
CA ARG A 20 20.58 -11.02 -11.45
C ARG A 20 19.07 -11.07 -11.71
N SER A 21 18.49 -12.25 -11.78
CA SER A 21 17.04 -12.44 -11.93
C SER A 21 16.28 -11.93 -10.72
N MET A 22 16.76 -12.21 -9.49
CA MET A 22 16.17 -11.68 -8.27
C MET A 22 16.36 -10.16 -8.13
N GLU A 23 17.52 -9.62 -8.52
CA GLU A 23 17.73 -8.15 -8.54
C GLU A 23 16.79 -7.46 -9.53
N LEU A 24 16.49 -8.06 -10.69
CA LEU A 24 15.56 -7.49 -11.65
C LEU A 24 14.12 -7.49 -11.09
N VAL A 25 13.64 -8.64 -10.62
CA VAL A 25 12.30 -8.79 -9.99
C VAL A 25 12.14 -7.83 -8.80
N ARG A 26 13.22 -7.59 -8.04
CA ARG A 26 13.27 -6.65 -6.93
C ARG A 26 13.02 -5.20 -7.36
N TRP A 27 13.61 -4.75 -8.47
CA TRP A 27 13.34 -3.40 -9.00
C TRP A 27 11.92 -3.24 -9.55
N GLN A 28 11.31 -4.31 -10.04
CA GLN A 28 9.95 -4.33 -10.56
C GLN A 28 8.89 -4.16 -9.46
N HIS A 29 9.02 -4.89 -8.35
CA HIS A 29 8.09 -4.80 -7.21
C HIS A 29 8.20 -3.48 -6.44
N VAL A 30 9.41 -2.96 -6.25
CA VAL A 30 9.63 -1.66 -5.59
C VAL A 30 9.06 -0.51 -6.40
N SER A 31 9.29 -0.51 -7.71
CA SER A 31 8.79 0.55 -8.58
C SER A 31 7.27 0.55 -8.67
N LEU A 32 6.64 -0.64 -8.75
CA LEU A 32 5.19 -0.74 -8.78
C LEU A 32 4.54 -0.26 -7.47
N SER A 33 5.11 -0.68 -6.34
CA SER A 33 4.60 -0.31 -5.02
C SER A 33 4.75 1.18 -4.76
N VAL A 34 5.87 1.80 -5.12
CA VAL A 34 6.08 3.26 -4.97
C VAL A 34 5.12 4.05 -5.88
N PHE A 35 4.79 3.54 -7.07
CA PHE A 35 3.96 4.27 -8.04
C PHE A 35 2.46 4.23 -7.73
N VAL A 36 1.92 3.06 -7.35
CA VAL A 36 0.52 2.93 -6.90
C VAL A 36 0.24 3.81 -5.68
N LEU A 37 1.23 3.90 -4.81
CA LEU A 37 1.17 4.70 -3.60
C LEU A 37 1.29 6.21 -3.88
N GLY A 38 2.16 6.58 -4.82
CA GLY A 38 2.24 7.95 -5.35
C GLY A 38 0.92 8.41 -5.97
N ALA A 39 0.25 7.52 -6.70
CA ALA A 39 -1.09 7.76 -7.26
C ALA A 39 -2.16 7.98 -6.18
N ILE A 40 -2.15 7.17 -5.12
CA ILE A 40 -3.07 7.31 -3.98
C ILE A 40 -2.80 8.62 -3.22
N ILE A 41 -1.54 8.99 -2.99
CA ILE A 41 -1.15 10.24 -2.33
C ILE A 41 -1.55 11.45 -3.18
N GLN A 42 -1.29 11.43 -4.49
CA GLN A 42 -1.71 12.52 -5.39
C GLN A 42 -3.23 12.65 -5.43
N PHE A 43 -3.97 11.54 -5.44
CA PHE A 43 -5.43 11.55 -5.37
C PHE A 43 -5.94 12.10 -4.03
N TYR A 44 -5.31 11.75 -2.90
CA TYR A 44 -5.64 12.27 -1.59
C TYR A 44 -5.34 13.77 -1.45
N LEU A 45 -4.16 14.22 -1.91
CA LEU A 45 -3.80 15.65 -1.92
C LEU A 45 -4.75 16.44 -2.82
N PHE A 46 -5.13 15.86 -3.96
CA PHE A 46 -6.12 16.44 -4.86
C PHE A 46 -7.50 16.58 -4.19
N LEU A 47 -7.99 15.53 -3.50
CA LEU A 47 -9.25 15.61 -2.73
C LEU A 47 -9.19 16.64 -1.60
N LYS A 48 -8.02 16.79 -0.96
CA LYS A 48 -7.79 17.80 0.10
C LYS A 48 -7.86 19.23 -0.43
N GLU A 49 -7.39 19.49 -1.65
CA GLU A 49 -7.43 20.82 -2.29
C GLU A 49 -8.74 21.09 -3.03
N ALA A 50 -9.38 20.08 -3.62
CA ALA A 50 -10.64 20.20 -4.36
C ALA A 50 -11.89 20.14 -3.46
N GLY A 51 -11.79 19.53 -2.27
CA GLY A 51 -12.87 19.42 -1.29
C GLY A 51 -13.52 20.76 -0.89
N PRO A 52 -12.75 21.83 -0.59
CA PRO A 52 -13.30 23.15 -0.29
C PRO A 52 -14.11 23.76 -1.44
N LEU A 53 -13.68 23.54 -2.69
CA LEU A 53 -14.36 24.02 -3.90
C LEU A 53 -15.68 23.27 -4.14
N ALA A 54 -15.70 21.95 -3.90
CA ALA A 54 -16.93 21.15 -3.96
C ALA A 54 -17.94 21.55 -2.88
N VAL A 55 -17.47 21.81 -1.66
CA VAL A 55 -18.31 22.30 -0.55
C VAL A 55 -18.86 23.71 -0.86
N LEU A 56 -18.04 24.61 -1.42
CA LEU A 56 -18.47 25.94 -1.81
C LEU A 56 -19.53 25.91 -2.92
N SER A 57 -19.33 25.05 -3.93
CA SER A 57 -20.30 24.83 -5.01
C SER A 57 -21.65 24.32 -4.47
N PHE A 58 -21.62 23.34 -3.57
CA PHE A 58 -22.81 22.81 -2.91
C PHE A 58 -23.55 23.86 -2.07
N MET A 59 -22.80 24.65 -1.28
CA MET A 59 -23.37 25.73 -0.44
C MET A 59 -24.03 26.81 -1.30
N LEU A 60 -23.44 27.16 -2.45
CA LEU A 60 -24.02 28.14 -3.36
C LEU A 60 -25.29 27.61 -4.05
N ALA A 61 -25.29 26.34 -4.47
CA ALA A 61 -26.47 25.68 -5.03
C ALA A 61 -27.64 25.61 -4.03
N LEU A 62 -27.34 25.31 -2.76
CA LEU A 62 -28.33 25.30 -1.67
C LEU A 62 -28.91 26.70 -1.43
N LEU A 63 -28.07 27.74 -1.43
CA LEU A 63 -28.51 29.13 -1.28
C LEU A 63 -29.45 29.56 -2.41
N ILE A 64 -29.13 29.20 -3.65
CA ILE A 64 -29.96 29.50 -4.83
C ILE A 64 -31.30 28.78 -4.75
N LEU A 65 -31.32 27.51 -4.32
CA LEU A 65 -32.54 26.75 -4.11
C LEU A 65 -33.43 27.39 -3.03
N ILE A 66 -32.86 27.81 -1.91
CA ILE A 66 -33.58 28.51 -0.84
C ILE A 66 -34.20 29.81 -1.36
N ILE A 67 -33.45 30.59 -2.14
CA ILE A 67 -33.95 31.83 -2.75
C ILE A 67 -35.11 31.55 -3.72
N GLU A 68 -35.03 30.51 -4.55
CA GLU A 68 -36.14 30.13 -5.44
C GLU A 68 -37.38 29.67 -4.67
N ILE A 69 -37.21 28.85 -3.62
CA ILE A 69 -38.32 28.38 -2.78
C ILE A 69 -38.99 29.56 -2.08
N ALA A 70 -38.20 30.45 -1.44
CA ALA A 70 -38.72 31.65 -0.79
C ALA A 70 -39.48 32.54 -1.79
N GLY A 71 -38.94 32.73 -3.00
CA GLY A 71 -39.61 33.48 -4.07
C GLY A 71 -40.96 32.84 -4.46
N ARG A 72 -41.02 31.51 -4.61
CA ARG A 72 -42.26 30.80 -4.94
C ARG A 72 -43.29 30.86 -3.82
N VAL A 73 -42.87 30.77 -2.55
CA VAL A 73 -43.77 30.87 -1.38
C VAL A 73 -44.38 32.27 -1.30
N ILE A 74 -43.56 33.32 -1.44
CA ILE A 74 -44.03 34.72 -1.43
C ILE A 74 -45.04 34.98 -2.56
N ILE A 75 -44.80 34.43 -3.76
CA ILE A 75 -45.73 34.56 -4.89
C ILE A 75 -47.03 33.78 -4.65
N LYS A 76 -46.94 32.58 -4.07
CA LYS A 76 -48.08 31.67 -3.89
C LYS A 76 -49.04 32.13 -2.79
N GLU A 77 -48.55 32.74 -1.72
CA GLU A 77 -49.39 33.20 -0.62
C GLU A 77 -50.17 34.49 -0.89
N LYS A 78 -50.02 35.14 -2.06
CA LYS A 78 -50.72 36.40 -2.39
C LYS A 78 -50.68 37.39 -1.22
N ILE A 79 -49.53 37.49 -0.55
CA ILE A 79 -49.35 38.52 0.47
C ILE A 79 -49.41 39.85 -0.29
N GLU A 80 -50.49 40.60 -0.12
CA GLU A 80 -50.75 41.89 -0.77
C GLU A 80 -49.81 42.98 -0.27
N PHE A 81 -48.50 42.77 -0.35
CA PHE A 81 -47.56 43.87 -0.28
C PHE A 81 -47.66 44.66 -1.58
N LYS A 82 -48.04 45.94 -1.48
CA LYS A 82 -47.82 46.93 -2.55
C LYS A 82 -46.32 47.14 -2.72
N ILE A 83 -45.64 46.19 -3.34
CA ILE A 83 -44.23 46.32 -3.70
C ILE A 83 -44.16 47.27 -4.90
N PRO A 84 -43.39 48.37 -4.83
CA PRO A 84 -43.16 49.25 -5.97
C PRO A 84 -42.63 48.45 -7.17
N GLY A 85 -43.19 48.69 -8.36
CA GLY A 85 -42.80 47.96 -9.58
C GLY A 85 -41.32 48.05 -9.94
N SER A 86 -40.61 49.07 -9.46
CA SER A 86 -39.15 49.21 -9.58
C SER A 86 -38.38 48.12 -8.82
N ILE A 87 -38.85 47.72 -7.63
CA ILE A 87 -38.22 46.68 -6.81
C ILE A 87 -38.43 45.30 -7.44
N MET A 88 -39.62 45.02 -8.00
CA MET A 88 -39.86 43.77 -8.73
C MET A 88 -38.98 43.63 -9.98
N LYS A 89 -38.78 44.72 -10.74
CA LYS A 89 -37.84 44.71 -11.88
C LYS A 89 -36.40 44.45 -11.45
N LEU A 90 -35.96 45.00 -10.32
CA LEU A 90 -34.62 44.77 -9.79
C LEU A 90 -34.46 43.32 -9.31
N ALA A 91 -35.42 42.78 -8.57
CA ALA A 91 -35.42 41.40 -8.10
C ALA A 91 -35.37 40.40 -9.28
N GLY A 92 -36.15 40.64 -10.34
CA GLY A 92 -36.10 39.82 -11.55
C GLY A 92 -34.72 39.80 -12.21
N LYS A 93 -34.04 40.96 -12.29
CA LYS A 93 -32.66 41.04 -12.83
C LYS A 93 -31.65 40.32 -11.93
N ILE A 94 -31.79 40.41 -10.61
CA ILE A 94 -30.92 39.71 -9.66
C ILE A 94 -31.10 38.20 -9.78
N ILE A 95 -32.34 37.71 -9.84
CA ILE A 95 -32.64 36.28 -10.01
C ILE A 95 -32.07 35.77 -11.33
N GLN A 96 -32.21 36.54 -12.41
CA GLN A 96 -31.65 36.17 -13.71
C GLN A 96 -30.10 36.12 -13.68
N GLY A 97 -29.47 37.09 -13.02
CA GLY A 97 -28.01 37.10 -12.81
C GLY A 97 -27.52 35.91 -11.98
N LEU A 98 -28.23 35.56 -10.90
CA LEU A 98 -27.93 34.40 -10.07
C LEU A 98 -28.08 33.08 -10.83
N ARG A 99 -29.07 32.98 -11.73
CA ARG A 99 -29.26 31.79 -12.58
C ARG A 99 -28.11 31.62 -13.58
N VAL A 100 -27.68 32.70 -14.22
CA VAL A 100 -26.50 32.66 -15.13
C VAL A 100 -25.23 32.27 -14.37
N LEU A 101 -25.04 32.81 -13.16
CA LEU A 101 -23.90 32.45 -12.31
C LEU A 101 -23.94 30.98 -11.86
N HIS A 102 -25.13 30.48 -11.51
CA HIS A 102 -25.34 29.07 -11.18
C HIS A 102 -24.94 28.16 -12.33
N ASP A 103 -25.46 28.42 -13.53
CA ASP A 103 -25.21 27.58 -14.71
C ASP A 103 -23.73 27.60 -15.10
N PHE A 104 -23.07 28.76 -14.95
CA PHE A 104 -21.63 28.88 -15.16
C PHE A 104 -20.81 28.08 -14.14
N LEU A 105 -21.17 28.13 -12.86
CA LEU A 105 -20.48 27.38 -11.81
C LEU A 105 -20.72 25.87 -11.92
N LEU A 106 -21.91 25.46 -12.34
CA LEU A 106 -22.23 24.08 -12.65
C LEU A 106 -21.32 23.56 -13.78
N LEU A 107 -21.19 24.32 -14.87
CA LEU A 107 -20.32 23.98 -16.00
C LEU A 107 -18.85 23.84 -15.58
N ILE A 108 -18.35 24.75 -14.72
CA ILE A 108 -16.99 24.65 -14.18
C ILE A 108 -16.84 23.39 -13.31
N SER A 109 -17.82 23.10 -12.45
CA SER A 109 -17.79 21.93 -11.58
C SER A 109 -17.80 20.61 -12.36
N GLU A 110 -18.57 20.54 -13.45
CA GLU A 110 -18.62 19.40 -14.37
C GLU A 110 -17.30 19.23 -15.13
N GLY A 111 -16.72 20.32 -15.63
CA GLY A 111 -15.43 20.30 -16.30
C GLY A 111 -14.31 19.84 -15.38
N LEU A 112 -14.31 20.31 -14.12
CA LEU A 112 -13.38 19.85 -13.08
C LEU A 112 -13.60 18.37 -12.77
N PHE A 113 -14.84 17.94 -12.51
CA PHE A 113 -15.13 16.55 -12.21
C PHE A 113 -14.71 15.61 -13.34
N LEU A 114 -15.03 15.96 -14.59
CA LEU A 114 -14.59 15.19 -15.76
C LEU A 114 -13.07 15.14 -15.86
N GLY A 115 -12.39 16.27 -15.64
CA GLY A 115 -10.93 16.33 -15.61
C GLY A 115 -10.32 15.41 -14.55
N VAL A 116 -10.91 15.35 -13.36
CA VAL A 116 -10.48 14.48 -12.26
C VAL A 116 -10.68 13.02 -12.59
N VAL A 117 -11.85 12.67 -13.13
CA VAL A 117 -12.16 11.31 -13.54
C VAL A 117 -11.20 10.85 -14.64
N LEU A 118 -10.97 11.69 -15.65
CA LEU A 118 -10.02 11.39 -16.73
C LEU A 118 -8.58 11.27 -16.20
N PHE A 119 -8.18 12.12 -15.26
CA PHE A 119 -6.87 12.04 -14.62
C PHE A 119 -6.72 10.77 -13.78
N ALA A 120 -7.71 10.41 -12.96
CA ALA A 120 -7.71 9.18 -12.18
C ALA A 120 -7.66 7.94 -13.09
N LEU A 121 -8.44 7.92 -14.18
CA LEU A 121 -8.39 6.86 -15.18
C LEU A 121 -7.02 6.79 -15.87
N TYR A 122 -6.42 7.93 -16.20
CA TYR A 122 -5.06 8.00 -16.77
C TYR A 122 -4.02 7.43 -15.79
N VAL A 123 -4.10 7.79 -14.52
CA VAL A 123 -3.19 7.30 -13.48
C VAL A 123 -3.35 5.79 -13.29
N VAL A 124 -4.58 5.28 -13.22
CA VAL A 124 -4.84 3.83 -13.14
C VAL A 124 -4.31 3.12 -14.39
N TYR A 125 -4.53 3.68 -15.58
CA TYR A 125 -4.02 3.14 -16.85
C TYR A 125 -2.49 3.11 -16.88
N ALA A 126 -1.82 4.21 -16.54
CA ALA A 126 -0.37 4.31 -16.52
C ALA A 126 0.25 3.30 -15.54
N ASN A 127 -0.35 3.16 -14.35
CA ASN A 127 0.04 2.14 -13.38
C ASN A 127 -0.11 0.73 -13.95
N PHE A 128 -1.25 0.42 -14.56
CA PHE A 128 -1.53 -0.92 -15.08
C PHE A 128 -0.66 -1.29 -16.30
N VAL A 129 -0.36 -0.33 -17.19
CA VAL A 129 0.61 -0.49 -18.28
C VAL A 129 2.01 -0.76 -17.72
N TYR A 130 2.41 -0.04 -16.68
CA TYR A 130 3.68 -0.25 -16.01
C TYR A 130 3.78 -1.66 -15.41
N VAL A 131 2.77 -2.09 -14.64
CA VAL A 131 2.67 -3.49 -14.12
C VAL A 131 2.80 -4.48 -15.26
N SER A 132 2.03 -4.29 -16.33
CA SER A 132 1.95 -5.21 -17.46
C SER A 132 3.31 -5.35 -18.16
N PHE A 133 4.02 -4.22 -18.34
CA PHE A 133 5.35 -4.19 -18.91
C PHE A 133 6.36 -4.95 -18.04
N GLU A 134 6.31 -4.76 -16.72
CA GLU A 134 7.21 -5.45 -15.80
C GLU A 134 6.91 -6.95 -15.71
N VAL A 135 5.63 -7.34 -15.73
CA VAL A 135 5.21 -8.75 -15.80
C VAL A 135 5.71 -9.41 -17.08
N LEU A 136 5.66 -8.73 -18.23
CA LEU A 136 6.18 -9.25 -19.51
C LEU A 136 7.70 -9.38 -19.55
N HIS A 137 8.43 -8.55 -18.80
CA HIS A 137 9.89 -8.63 -18.66
C HIS A 137 10.34 -9.59 -17.56
N SER A 138 9.40 -10.09 -16.76
CA SER A 138 9.70 -11.01 -15.69
C SER A 138 10.21 -12.34 -16.25
N PRO A 139 11.38 -12.83 -15.77
CA PRO A 139 11.94 -14.11 -16.21
C PRO A 139 11.08 -15.33 -15.85
N TYR A 140 10.02 -15.15 -15.04
CA TYR A 140 9.09 -16.22 -14.67
C TYR A 140 8.08 -16.58 -15.77
N PHE A 141 7.90 -15.74 -16.80
CA PHE A 141 6.93 -15.96 -17.89
C PHE A 141 7.51 -16.70 -19.12
N VAL A 142 8.55 -17.51 -18.95
CA VAL A 142 9.21 -18.22 -20.06
C VAL A 142 8.40 -19.43 -20.57
N SER A 143 7.46 -19.97 -19.78
CA SER A 143 6.67 -21.15 -20.14
C SER A 143 5.22 -20.88 -20.55
N VAL A 144 4.72 -19.66 -20.36
CA VAL A 144 3.35 -19.28 -20.74
C VAL A 144 3.37 -18.72 -22.16
N ASP A 145 2.40 -19.08 -22.99
CA ASP A 145 2.26 -18.51 -24.34
C ASP A 145 2.20 -16.98 -24.26
N LYS A 146 3.31 -16.35 -24.63
CA LYS A 146 3.47 -14.90 -24.59
C LYS A 146 2.46 -14.21 -25.49
N GLY A 147 1.99 -14.88 -26.55
CA GLY A 147 0.93 -14.38 -27.41
C GLY A 147 -0.39 -14.23 -26.65
N GLY A 148 -0.84 -15.28 -25.96
CA GLY A 148 -2.05 -15.25 -25.14
C GLY A 148 -1.99 -14.22 -24.00
N VAL A 149 -0.87 -14.12 -23.29
CA VAL A 149 -0.70 -13.11 -22.23
C VAL A 149 -0.69 -11.71 -22.82
N LEU A 150 0.00 -11.48 -23.94
CA LEU A 150 0.03 -10.16 -24.59
C LEU A 150 -1.36 -9.76 -25.09
N VAL A 151 -2.14 -10.68 -25.67
CA VAL A 151 -3.52 -10.42 -26.11
C VAL A 151 -4.45 -10.16 -24.92
N LEU A 152 -4.33 -10.91 -23.83
CA LEU A 152 -5.11 -10.69 -22.61
C LEU A 152 -4.77 -9.32 -21.99
N VAL A 153 -3.47 -9.02 -21.88
CA VAL A 153 -2.96 -7.72 -21.44
C VAL A 153 -3.48 -6.63 -22.37
N PHE A 154 -3.37 -6.74 -23.70
CA PHE A 154 -3.88 -5.72 -24.64
C PHE A 154 -5.39 -5.54 -24.56
N THR A 155 -6.15 -6.62 -24.45
CA THR A 155 -7.62 -6.58 -24.38
C THR A 155 -8.08 -5.95 -23.07
N VAL A 156 -7.44 -6.29 -21.94
CA VAL A 156 -7.72 -5.65 -20.64
C VAL A 156 -7.19 -4.21 -20.60
N ASN A 157 -6.05 -3.90 -21.23
CA ASN A 157 -5.43 -2.56 -21.21
C ASN A 157 -6.12 -1.56 -22.14
N TYR A 158 -6.54 -1.96 -23.33
CA TYR A 158 -7.12 -1.03 -24.30
C TYR A 158 -8.65 -1.11 -24.31
N LEU A 159 -9.22 -2.31 -24.31
CA LEU A 159 -10.66 -2.46 -24.47
C LEU A 159 -11.40 -2.02 -23.21
N VAL A 160 -10.94 -2.41 -22.01
CA VAL A 160 -11.64 -2.10 -20.76
C VAL A 160 -11.61 -0.59 -20.45
N PRO A 161 -10.49 0.14 -20.52
CA PRO A 161 -10.49 1.59 -20.30
C PRO A 161 -11.22 2.37 -21.39
N VAL A 162 -11.20 1.92 -22.65
CA VAL A 162 -11.98 2.56 -23.73
C VAL A 162 -13.48 2.30 -23.56
N ILE A 163 -13.89 1.11 -23.15
CA ILE A 163 -15.28 0.78 -22.81
C ILE A 163 -15.71 1.59 -21.58
N ILE A 164 -14.90 1.64 -20.53
CA ILE A 164 -15.16 2.44 -19.33
C ILE A 164 -15.25 3.92 -19.70
N ALA A 165 -14.28 4.49 -20.41
CA ALA A 165 -14.30 5.88 -20.85
C ALA A 165 -15.49 6.19 -21.77
N GLY A 166 -15.87 5.27 -22.66
CA GLY A 166 -17.04 5.40 -23.53
C GLY A 166 -18.35 5.36 -22.75
N ILE A 167 -18.47 4.45 -21.77
CA ILE A 167 -19.59 4.39 -20.83
C ILE A 167 -19.64 5.67 -20.00
N PHE A 168 -18.51 6.15 -19.50
CA PHE A 168 -18.40 7.37 -18.71
C PHE A 168 -18.74 8.64 -19.51
N ALA A 169 -18.27 8.76 -20.75
CA ALA A 169 -18.59 9.88 -21.63
C ALA A 169 -20.08 9.86 -22.05
N GLY A 170 -20.64 8.67 -22.26
CA GLY A 170 -22.06 8.47 -22.54
C GLY A 170 -22.95 8.76 -21.32
N LEU A 171 -22.50 8.36 -20.13
CA LEU A 171 -23.20 8.60 -18.87
C LEU A 171 -23.09 10.07 -18.45
N ALA A 172 -21.91 10.67 -18.40
CA ALA A 172 -21.67 12.06 -18.00
C ALA A 172 -22.57 13.06 -18.76
N ARG A 173 -22.87 12.78 -20.03
CA ARG A 173 -23.78 13.59 -20.87
C ARG A 173 -25.27 13.50 -20.47
N ARG A 174 -25.66 12.50 -19.67
CA ARG A 174 -27.01 12.25 -19.12
C ARG A 174 -27.12 12.42 -17.59
N TYR A 175 -26.01 12.48 -16.84
CA TYR A 175 -25.95 12.01 -15.44
C TYR A 175 -25.79 13.02 -14.30
N ILE A 176 -26.10 14.31 -14.46
CA ILE A 176 -26.14 15.22 -13.29
C ILE A 176 -27.19 14.74 -12.25
N ARG A 177 -28.22 14.00 -12.68
CA ARG A 177 -29.30 13.50 -11.81
C ARG A 177 -28.95 12.23 -11.00
N ASP A 178 -28.02 11.41 -11.48
CA ASP A 178 -27.75 10.06 -10.94
C ASP A 178 -26.32 9.92 -10.38
N LEU A 179 -25.65 11.05 -10.07
CA LEU A 179 -24.31 11.13 -9.48
C LEU A 179 -24.11 10.21 -8.25
N PRO A 180 -25.08 10.06 -7.31
CA PRO A 180 -24.91 9.16 -6.17
C PRO A 180 -24.73 7.71 -6.60
N THR A 181 -25.54 7.23 -7.54
CA THR A 181 -25.46 5.85 -8.08
C THR A 181 -24.09 5.62 -8.73
N PHE A 182 -23.60 6.61 -9.46
CA PHE A 182 -22.29 6.55 -10.10
C PHE A 182 -21.14 6.45 -9.08
N VAL A 183 -21.14 7.32 -8.06
CA VAL A 183 -20.14 7.29 -6.98
C VAL A 183 -20.20 5.94 -6.24
N THR A 184 -21.40 5.41 -5.98
CA THR A 184 -21.57 4.08 -5.37
C THR A 184 -20.95 2.99 -6.22
N VAL A 185 -21.21 2.96 -7.54
CA VAL A 185 -20.62 1.95 -8.45
C VAL A 185 -19.10 2.07 -8.51
N LEU A 186 -18.56 3.29 -8.54
CA LEU A 186 -17.11 3.52 -8.53
C LEU A 186 -16.48 3.02 -7.23
N LEU A 187 -17.05 3.36 -6.07
CA LEU A 187 -16.57 2.88 -4.77
C LEU A 187 -16.65 1.36 -4.65
N LEU A 188 -17.75 0.74 -5.09
CA LEU A 188 -17.89 -0.72 -5.13
C LEU A 188 -16.84 -1.37 -6.04
N SER A 189 -16.51 -0.73 -7.16
CA SER A 189 -15.49 -1.22 -8.08
C SER A 189 -14.09 -1.13 -7.46
N ILE A 190 -13.76 -0.02 -6.79
CA ILE A 190 -12.50 0.15 -6.06
C ILE A 190 -12.40 -0.91 -4.96
N LEU A 191 -13.45 -1.09 -4.15
CA LEU A 191 -13.49 -2.11 -3.10
C LEU A 191 -13.30 -3.52 -3.67
N LEU A 192 -13.94 -3.85 -4.78
CA LEU A 192 -13.82 -5.14 -5.44
C LEU A 192 -12.40 -5.39 -5.95
N VAL A 193 -11.77 -4.39 -6.59
CA VAL A 193 -10.38 -4.50 -7.09
C VAL A 193 -9.41 -4.64 -5.91
N SER A 194 -9.56 -3.82 -4.87
CA SER A 194 -8.74 -3.92 -3.66
C SER A 194 -8.88 -5.28 -2.98
N TYR A 195 -10.11 -5.78 -2.81
CA TYR A 195 -10.37 -7.10 -2.25
C TYR A 195 -9.75 -8.22 -3.09
N THR A 196 -9.89 -8.15 -4.41
CA THR A 196 -9.28 -9.14 -5.33
C THR A 196 -7.76 -9.11 -5.22
N GLY A 197 -7.15 -7.93 -5.10
CA GLY A 197 -5.71 -7.78 -4.88
C GLY A 197 -5.23 -8.43 -3.58
N VAL A 198 -5.97 -8.23 -2.49
CA VAL A 198 -5.72 -8.87 -1.18
C VAL A 198 -5.80 -10.40 -1.30
N VAL A 199 -6.82 -10.92 -1.99
CA VAL A 199 -6.98 -12.37 -2.22
C VAL A 199 -5.83 -12.94 -3.06
N ILE A 200 -5.44 -12.27 -4.14
CA ILE A 200 -4.33 -12.72 -5.00
C ILE A 200 -3.01 -12.71 -4.22
N LEU A 201 -2.75 -11.65 -3.46
CA LEU A 201 -1.54 -11.57 -2.64
C LEU A 201 -1.57 -12.66 -1.55
N GLY A 202 -2.50 -12.57 -0.61
CA GLY A 202 -2.52 -13.44 0.56
C GLY A 202 -2.80 -14.92 0.25
N GLN A 203 -3.77 -15.23 -0.61
CA GLN A 203 -4.20 -16.62 -0.80
C GLN A 203 -3.45 -17.34 -1.94
N TRP A 204 -2.90 -16.61 -2.92
CA TRP A 204 -2.25 -17.23 -4.07
C TRP A 204 -0.73 -17.06 -4.06
N LEU A 205 -0.24 -15.82 -3.94
CA LEU A 205 1.21 -15.56 -4.01
C LEU A 205 1.94 -16.01 -2.75
N TYR A 206 1.32 -15.88 -1.56
CA TYR A 206 2.00 -16.21 -0.31
C TYR A 206 2.31 -17.71 -0.21
N PRO A 207 1.35 -18.64 -0.47
CA PRO A 207 1.66 -20.07 -0.44
C PRO A 207 2.72 -20.48 -1.47
N VAL A 208 2.80 -19.78 -2.62
CA VAL A 208 3.85 -20.00 -3.62
C VAL A 208 5.22 -19.59 -3.05
N LYS A 209 5.34 -18.40 -2.43
CA LYS A 209 6.57 -17.94 -1.75
C LYS A 209 6.99 -18.93 -0.66
N VAL A 210 6.06 -19.37 0.20
CA VAL A 210 6.34 -20.36 1.25
C VAL A 210 6.82 -21.69 0.66
N LYS A 211 6.16 -22.21 -0.38
CA LYS A 211 6.54 -23.47 -1.03
C LYS A 211 7.93 -23.38 -1.66
N GLU A 212 8.24 -22.27 -2.32
CA GLU A 212 9.56 -22.02 -2.90
C GLU A 212 10.64 -21.97 -1.80
N MET A 213 10.42 -21.21 -0.73
CA MET A 213 11.36 -21.13 0.38
C MET A 213 11.55 -22.47 1.08
N LYS A 214 10.50 -23.29 1.24
CA LYS A 214 10.59 -24.68 1.74
C LYS A 214 11.49 -25.54 0.85
N SER A 215 11.44 -25.34 -0.47
CA SER A 215 12.26 -26.11 -1.41
C SER A 215 13.74 -25.70 -1.36
N ILE A 216 14.04 -24.44 -1.06
CA ILE A 216 15.41 -23.89 -1.04
C ILE A 216 16.08 -24.11 0.32
N TYR A 217 15.39 -23.79 1.42
CA TYR A 217 15.95 -23.78 2.77
C TYR A 217 15.56 -25.00 3.61
N GLY A 218 14.69 -25.86 3.08
CA GLY A 218 14.12 -26.99 3.80
C GLY A 218 13.00 -26.57 4.76
N THR A 219 12.59 -27.54 5.59
CA THR A 219 11.46 -27.38 6.54
C THR A 219 11.87 -27.59 8.00
N ARG A 220 13.15 -27.84 8.27
CA ARG A 220 13.64 -28.08 9.63
C ARG A 220 13.95 -26.76 10.32
N CYS A 221 13.34 -26.54 11.48
CA CYS A 221 13.66 -25.41 12.36
C CYS A 221 15.06 -25.58 12.97
N THR A 222 16.08 -25.04 12.31
CA THR A 222 17.46 -24.96 12.82
C THR A 222 17.95 -23.53 12.74
N LEU A 223 18.91 -23.16 13.58
CA LEU A 223 19.47 -21.81 13.59
C LEU A 223 20.12 -21.44 12.25
N GLU A 224 20.76 -22.39 11.57
CA GLU A 224 21.37 -22.20 10.25
C GLU A 224 20.32 -21.90 9.16
N ASN A 225 19.21 -22.64 9.15
CA ASN A 225 18.12 -22.43 8.21
C ASN A 225 17.42 -21.10 8.47
N ALA A 226 17.11 -20.80 9.74
CA ALA A 226 16.50 -19.55 10.15
C ALA A 226 17.36 -18.34 9.76
N TRP A 227 18.67 -18.43 9.99
CA TRP A 227 19.62 -17.39 9.57
C TRP A 227 19.74 -17.27 8.05
N SER A 228 19.63 -18.38 7.32
CA SER A 228 19.66 -18.37 5.86
C SER A 228 18.43 -17.71 5.26
N ILE A 229 17.24 -17.94 5.83
CA ILE A 229 16.02 -17.22 5.50
C ILE A 229 16.18 -15.73 5.84
N ALA A 230 16.66 -15.38 7.03
CA ALA A 230 16.88 -13.98 7.42
C ALA A 230 17.79 -13.21 6.44
N LYS A 231 18.88 -13.84 5.98
CA LYS A 231 19.76 -13.27 4.94
C LYS A 231 19.03 -13.07 3.61
N ALA A 232 18.22 -14.03 3.20
CA ALA A 232 17.47 -13.96 1.95
C ALA A 232 16.41 -12.86 1.99
N THR A 233 15.59 -12.84 3.04
CA THR A 233 14.59 -11.80 3.30
C THR A 233 15.25 -10.42 3.36
N ARG A 234 16.36 -10.27 4.09
CA ARG A 234 17.09 -8.98 4.13
C ARG A 234 17.62 -8.55 2.76
N ALA A 235 17.99 -9.50 1.91
CA ALA A 235 18.50 -9.24 0.58
C ALA A 235 17.40 -8.85 -0.41
N SER A 236 16.15 -9.30 -0.24
CA SER A 236 15.00 -8.84 -1.05
C SER A 236 14.37 -7.56 -0.52
N PHE A 237 14.28 -7.43 0.81
CA PHE A 237 13.52 -6.38 1.48
C PHE A 237 14.01 -4.96 1.16
N THR A 238 13.05 -4.05 0.97
CA THR A 238 13.27 -2.64 0.67
C THR A 238 12.78 -1.78 1.82
N PHE A 239 13.71 -1.14 2.53
CA PHE A 239 13.36 -0.31 3.67
C PHE A 239 12.84 1.06 3.23
N THR A 240 11.75 1.50 3.84
CA THR A 240 11.07 2.77 3.51
C THR A 240 11.43 3.93 4.43
N TYR A 241 12.47 3.79 5.25
CA TYR A 241 12.92 4.86 6.14
C TYR A 241 13.20 6.15 5.36
N ARG A 242 12.70 7.28 5.88
CA ARG A 242 12.84 8.63 5.29
C ARG A 242 12.17 8.81 3.93
N VAL A 243 11.35 7.86 3.50
CA VAL A 243 10.53 7.97 2.30
C VAL A 243 9.08 8.08 2.73
N ASN A 244 8.37 9.10 2.23
CA ASN A 244 6.93 9.29 2.49
C ASN A 244 6.10 8.30 1.65
N VAL A 245 6.24 7.01 1.93
CA VAL A 245 5.47 5.94 1.33
C VAL A 245 4.62 5.26 2.42
N PRO A 246 3.29 5.21 2.29
CA PRO A 246 2.45 4.41 3.17
C PRO A 246 2.96 2.98 3.32
N LYS A 247 3.03 2.55 4.58
CA LYS A 247 3.53 1.23 4.94
C LYS A 247 2.47 0.17 4.59
N PRO A 248 2.83 -1.08 4.25
CA PRO A 248 1.85 -2.12 3.94
C PRO A 248 0.75 -2.25 5.02
N ARG A 249 1.14 -2.22 6.29
CA ARG A 249 0.22 -2.20 7.46
C ARG A 249 -0.73 -1.00 7.53
N GLN A 250 -0.38 0.14 6.94
CA GLN A 250 -1.23 1.33 6.91
C GLN A 250 -2.32 1.27 5.85
N LEU A 251 -2.21 0.34 4.89
CA LEU A 251 -3.22 0.12 3.85
C LEU A 251 -4.43 -0.68 4.35
N MET A 252 -4.56 -0.88 5.67
CA MET A 252 -5.64 -1.60 6.35
C MET A 252 -5.91 -2.99 5.77
N ILE A 253 -4.88 -3.65 5.26
CA ILE A 253 -4.99 -5.02 4.77
C ILE A 253 -4.72 -5.96 5.95
N PRO A 254 -5.72 -6.70 6.45
CA PRO A 254 -5.49 -7.68 7.51
C PRO A 254 -4.64 -8.85 6.98
N GLY A 255 -3.66 -9.28 7.76
CA GLY A 255 -2.90 -10.51 7.54
C GLY A 255 -1.39 -10.30 7.39
N ASP A 256 -0.62 -10.98 8.24
CA ASP A 256 0.85 -10.96 8.19
C ASP A 256 1.39 -11.57 6.87
N ASP A 257 0.62 -12.46 6.24
CA ASP A 257 0.92 -13.08 4.94
C ASP A 257 1.17 -12.03 3.84
N ILE A 258 0.41 -10.93 3.86
CA ILE A 258 0.50 -9.89 2.84
C ILE A 258 1.72 -9.01 3.09
N ILE A 259 2.03 -8.73 4.35
CA ILE A 259 3.28 -8.08 4.75
C ILE A 259 4.45 -8.95 4.27
N ALA A 260 4.35 -10.27 4.43
CA ALA A 260 5.39 -11.21 4.02
C ALA A 260 5.58 -11.34 2.50
N ILE A 261 4.70 -10.80 1.66
CA ILE A 261 4.91 -10.71 0.20
C ILE A 261 5.37 -9.33 -0.23
N ALA A 262 5.06 -8.30 0.56
CA ALA A 262 5.32 -6.92 0.18
C ALA A 262 6.83 -6.66 -0.05
N ASP A 263 7.71 -7.38 0.67
CA ASP A 263 9.17 -7.23 0.59
C ASP A 263 9.61 -5.75 0.77
N THR A 264 8.82 -4.97 1.51
CA THR A 264 9.03 -3.53 1.70
C THR A 264 8.39 -3.03 2.99
N GLY A 265 8.99 -2.02 3.63
CA GLY A 265 8.42 -1.38 4.81
C GLY A 265 9.46 -0.92 5.84
N THR A 266 9.03 -0.84 7.08
CA THR A 266 9.84 -0.46 8.26
C THR A 266 10.49 -1.67 8.94
N CYS A 267 11.25 -1.46 10.02
CA CYS A 267 11.77 -2.54 10.86
C CYS A 267 10.67 -3.48 11.35
N GLU A 268 9.52 -2.92 11.75
CA GLU A 268 8.39 -3.73 12.20
C GLU A 268 7.83 -4.58 11.06
N ASP A 269 7.67 -4.02 9.85
CA ASP A 269 7.19 -4.79 8.70
C ASP A 269 8.19 -5.91 8.32
N PHE A 270 9.50 -5.63 8.37
CA PHE A 270 10.55 -6.63 8.16
C PHE A 270 10.52 -7.73 9.23
N ALA A 271 10.33 -7.36 10.50
CA ALA A 271 10.27 -8.31 11.60
C ALA A 271 9.05 -9.22 11.48
N ILE A 272 7.90 -8.67 11.09
CA ILE A 272 6.68 -9.44 10.80
C ILE A 272 6.95 -10.39 9.64
N GLU A 273 7.41 -9.90 8.48
CA GLU A 273 7.71 -10.76 7.33
C GLU A 273 8.64 -11.92 7.71
N LEU A 274 9.75 -11.62 8.40
CA LEU A 274 10.71 -12.66 8.77
C LEU A 274 10.10 -13.68 9.74
N THR A 275 9.38 -13.24 10.77
CA THR A 275 8.78 -14.17 11.76
C THR A 275 7.68 -15.03 11.14
N THR A 276 6.85 -14.48 10.26
CA THR A 276 5.84 -15.23 9.49
C THR A 276 6.51 -16.28 8.61
N LEU A 277 7.56 -15.93 7.86
CA LEU A 277 8.30 -16.88 7.04
C LEU A 277 8.98 -17.98 7.89
N LEU A 278 9.53 -17.65 9.06
CA LEU A 278 10.13 -18.64 9.95
C LEU A 278 9.10 -19.64 10.50
N ARG A 279 7.89 -19.18 10.85
CA ARG A 279 6.77 -20.05 11.26
C ARG A 279 6.34 -20.94 10.10
N ASP A 280 6.08 -20.36 8.94
CA ASP A 280 5.37 -21.06 7.87
C ASP A 280 6.29 -21.94 7.01
N VAL A 281 7.56 -21.56 6.87
CA VAL A 281 8.57 -22.34 6.13
C VAL A 281 9.19 -23.43 7.02
N LEU A 282 9.63 -23.08 8.22
CA LEU A 282 10.42 -23.97 9.08
C LEU A 282 9.63 -24.57 10.25
N GLY A 283 8.40 -24.13 10.50
CA GLY A 283 7.63 -24.56 11.68
C GLY A 283 8.20 -24.05 13.00
N CYS A 284 8.99 -22.97 12.98
CA CYS A 284 9.61 -22.43 14.18
C CYS A 284 8.61 -21.65 15.04
N GLU A 285 8.76 -21.70 16.36
CA GLU A 285 8.19 -20.70 17.26
C GLU A 285 8.97 -19.39 17.04
N ALA A 286 8.30 -18.35 16.57
CA ALA A 286 8.90 -17.05 16.25
C ALA A 286 7.98 -15.92 16.73
N ARG A 287 8.54 -14.77 17.07
CA ARG A 287 7.78 -13.60 17.55
C ARG A 287 8.46 -12.29 17.17
N VAL A 288 7.68 -11.22 17.10
CA VAL A 288 8.19 -9.85 16.97
C VAL A 288 8.24 -9.25 18.37
N VAL A 289 9.39 -8.69 18.75
CA VAL A 289 9.50 -7.87 19.96
C VAL A 289 9.85 -6.44 19.58
N ALA A 290 9.41 -5.49 20.40
CA ALA A 290 9.68 -4.07 20.21
C ALA A 290 10.34 -3.49 21.45
N PHE A 291 11.24 -2.52 21.24
CA PHE A 291 11.81 -1.78 22.36
C PHE A 291 10.76 -0.89 23.03
N ILE A 292 10.83 -0.81 24.36
CA ILE A 292 10.07 0.16 25.14
C ILE A 292 10.83 1.50 25.09
N ASP A 293 10.14 2.56 24.69
CA ASP A 293 10.66 3.93 24.52
C ASP A 293 11.77 4.10 23.47
N TYR A 294 11.88 3.16 22.51
CA TYR A 294 12.74 3.29 21.34
C TYR A 294 12.03 2.72 20.10
N ASP A 295 11.96 3.49 19.01
CA ASP A 295 11.18 3.13 17.80
C ASP A 295 11.91 2.09 16.93
N HIS A 296 11.99 0.85 17.43
CA HIS A 296 12.51 -0.28 16.69
C HIS A 296 11.89 -1.60 17.14
N ALA A 297 11.64 -2.48 16.16
CA ALA A 297 11.16 -3.84 16.37
C ALA A 297 12.12 -4.84 15.74
N LEU A 298 12.27 -6.00 16.37
CA LEU A 298 13.17 -7.06 15.98
C LEU A 298 12.47 -8.43 15.93
N PRO A 299 12.87 -9.29 14.97
CA PRO A 299 12.38 -10.66 14.87
C PRO A 299 13.17 -11.60 15.78
N GLU A 300 12.45 -12.50 16.44
CA GLU A 300 13.01 -13.58 17.25
C GLU A 300 12.53 -14.94 16.79
N VAL A 301 13.38 -15.95 17.01
CA VAL A 301 13.05 -17.36 16.78
C VAL A 301 13.55 -18.22 17.93
N LYS A 302 12.78 -19.24 18.28
CA LYS A 302 13.15 -20.20 19.32
C LYS A 302 13.67 -21.48 18.69
N ILE A 303 14.92 -21.82 18.98
CA ILE A 303 15.58 -23.05 18.52
C ILE A 303 16.00 -23.82 19.76
N ASP A 304 15.59 -25.09 19.87
CA ASP A 304 15.93 -25.98 20.98
C ASP A 304 15.64 -25.35 22.37
N GLY A 305 14.53 -24.62 22.48
CA GLY A 305 14.09 -23.97 23.72
C GLY A 305 14.76 -22.61 24.01
N VAL A 306 15.66 -22.15 23.16
CA VAL A 306 16.40 -20.89 23.34
C VAL A 306 15.95 -19.86 22.32
N TRP A 307 15.64 -18.65 22.77
CA TRP A 307 15.32 -17.51 21.90
C TRP A 307 16.59 -16.90 21.31
N TYR A 308 16.54 -16.58 20.02
CA TYR A 308 17.57 -15.88 19.27
C TYR A 308 16.98 -14.64 18.60
N VAL A 309 17.69 -13.52 18.69
CA VAL A 309 17.43 -12.29 17.95
C VAL A 309 18.04 -12.38 16.56
N LEU A 310 17.24 -12.15 15.51
CA LEU A 310 17.63 -12.23 14.09
C LEU A 310 17.52 -10.89 13.36
N ASP A 311 17.75 -9.78 14.05
CA ASP A 311 17.71 -8.44 13.47
C ASP A 311 18.96 -8.12 12.61
N ILE A 312 19.08 -8.86 11.51
CA ILE A 312 20.12 -8.68 10.49
C ILE A 312 20.06 -7.29 9.85
N SER A 313 18.92 -6.61 9.95
CA SER A 313 18.70 -5.30 9.35
C SER A 313 19.42 -4.18 10.10
N TYR A 314 19.65 -4.34 11.40
CA TYR A 314 20.12 -3.25 12.25
C TYR A 314 21.04 -3.70 13.40
N THR A 315 20.51 -4.39 14.42
CA THR A 315 21.25 -4.65 15.66
C THR A 315 22.14 -5.89 15.61
N THR A 316 21.78 -6.93 14.85
CA THR A 316 22.55 -8.19 14.76
C THR A 316 22.96 -8.54 13.32
N PRO A 317 23.62 -7.64 12.57
CA PRO A 317 23.92 -7.85 11.14
C PRO A 317 24.92 -8.99 10.88
N ALA A 318 25.74 -9.35 11.86
CA ALA A 318 26.79 -10.37 11.72
C ALA A 318 26.27 -11.81 11.92
N GLY A 319 25.20 -11.98 12.71
CA GLY A 319 24.73 -13.31 13.11
C GLY A 319 23.63 -13.23 14.16
N PRO A 320 22.90 -14.33 14.40
CA PRO A 320 21.92 -14.41 15.48
C PRO A 320 22.59 -14.25 16.85
N VAL A 321 21.90 -13.58 17.77
CA VAL A 321 22.35 -13.41 19.16
C VAL A 321 21.34 -14.10 20.09
N ARG A 322 21.81 -14.89 21.05
CA ARG A 322 20.92 -15.48 22.08
C ARG A 322 20.27 -14.36 22.88
N ALA A 323 18.96 -14.42 23.07
CA ALA A 323 18.18 -13.40 23.79
C ALA A 323 18.82 -13.02 25.12
N GLU A 324 19.18 -14.01 25.95
CA GLU A 324 19.80 -13.80 27.28
C GLU A 324 21.10 -12.96 27.26
N ASN A 325 21.78 -12.89 26.12
CA ASN A 325 23.03 -12.13 25.94
C ASN A 325 22.82 -10.84 25.14
N TYR A 326 21.60 -10.53 24.71
CA TYR A 326 21.30 -9.46 23.76
C TYR A 326 21.62 -8.08 24.34
N TRP A 327 21.18 -7.78 25.57
CA TRP A 327 21.48 -6.50 26.21
C TRP A 327 22.99 -6.26 26.34
N ARG A 328 23.73 -7.25 26.85
CA ARG A 328 25.20 -7.18 26.97
C ARG A 328 25.86 -7.01 25.60
N TYR A 329 25.34 -7.67 24.56
CA TYR A 329 25.82 -7.50 23.19
C TYR A 329 25.63 -6.05 22.69
N LEU A 330 24.50 -5.40 23.02
CA LEU A 330 24.27 -3.99 22.70
C LEU A 330 25.23 -3.07 23.49
N GLU A 331 25.41 -3.30 24.79
CA GLU A 331 26.32 -2.52 25.65
C GLU A 331 27.77 -2.55 25.15
N ASN A 332 28.24 -3.72 24.72
CA ASN A 332 29.61 -3.92 24.26
C ASN A 332 29.89 -3.35 22.85
N ASN A 333 28.86 -2.85 22.16
CA ASN A 333 28.98 -2.34 20.80
C ASN A 333 28.60 -0.86 20.77
N THR A 334 29.61 0.00 20.66
CA THR A 334 29.45 1.47 20.69
C THR A 334 28.52 2.01 19.60
N ARG A 335 28.26 1.25 18.53
CA ARG A 335 27.27 1.58 17.49
C ARG A 335 25.84 1.69 18.03
N TYR A 336 25.53 0.99 19.12
CA TYR A 336 24.18 0.91 19.69
C TYR A 336 24.05 1.71 20.99
N SER A 337 24.97 2.65 21.25
CA SER A 337 24.97 3.50 22.45
C SER A 337 23.66 4.25 22.67
N GLN A 338 23.00 4.68 21.60
CA GLN A 338 21.69 5.34 21.68
C GLN A 338 20.60 4.39 22.21
N ILE A 339 20.55 3.14 21.73
CA ILE A 339 19.62 2.13 22.23
C ILE A 339 19.87 1.88 23.72
N VAL A 340 21.14 1.74 24.11
CA VAL A 340 21.54 1.50 25.51
C VAL A 340 21.19 2.68 26.44
N ALA A 341 21.16 3.90 25.89
CA ALA A 341 20.79 5.11 26.62
C ALA A 341 19.27 5.29 26.76
N GLU A 342 18.50 4.95 25.71
CA GLU A 342 17.07 5.30 25.59
C GLU A 342 16.13 4.13 25.90
N ALA A 343 16.47 2.91 25.49
CA ALA A 343 15.57 1.76 25.62
C ALA A 343 15.42 1.32 27.09
N LYS A 344 14.17 1.14 27.53
CA LYS A 344 13.85 0.71 28.90
C LYS A 344 13.61 -0.80 29.03
N GLY A 345 13.43 -1.49 27.92
CA GLY A 345 13.06 -2.90 27.90
C GLY A 345 12.60 -3.36 26.53
N LEU A 346 12.01 -4.55 26.49
CA LEU A 346 11.42 -5.18 25.32
C LEU A 346 10.04 -5.73 25.66
N VAL A 347 9.11 -5.61 24.71
CA VAL A 347 7.76 -6.15 24.80
C VAL A 347 7.48 -7.04 23.60
N ASP A 348 6.86 -8.19 23.84
CA ASP A 348 6.28 -9.03 22.78
C ASP A 348 5.10 -8.29 22.14
N ARG A 349 5.21 -8.05 20.83
CA ARG A 349 4.26 -7.23 20.07
C ARG A 349 2.88 -7.90 19.93
N GLU A 350 2.81 -9.23 19.95
CA GLU A 350 1.55 -9.96 19.82
C GLU A 350 0.85 -10.11 21.17
N THR A 351 1.61 -10.46 22.21
CA THR A 351 1.04 -10.76 23.53
C THR A 351 1.00 -9.57 24.49
N GLY A 352 1.75 -8.50 24.19
CA GLY A 352 1.93 -7.35 25.07
C GLY A 352 2.75 -7.66 26.34
N LYS A 353 3.33 -8.85 26.45
CA LYS A 353 4.12 -9.27 27.62
C LYS A 353 5.50 -8.62 27.60
N ASP A 354 5.91 -8.12 28.76
CA ASP A 354 7.29 -7.68 28.97
C ASP A 354 8.23 -8.89 28.92
N VAL A 355 9.20 -8.85 28.02
CA VAL A 355 10.23 -9.88 27.79
C VAL A 355 11.64 -9.36 28.07
N SER A 356 11.76 -8.21 28.75
CA SER A 356 13.03 -7.53 29.04
C SER A 356 14.00 -8.43 29.82
N SER A 357 13.49 -9.16 30.82
CA SER A 357 14.31 -10.07 31.63
C SER A 357 14.89 -11.23 30.82
N GLU A 358 14.16 -11.75 29.82
CA GLU A 358 14.66 -12.78 28.90
C GLU A 358 15.84 -12.27 28.05
N HIS A 359 15.97 -10.95 27.91
CA HIS A 359 16.96 -10.29 27.08
C HIS A 359 18.16 -9.71 27.84
N GLY A 360 18.22 -9.97 29.15
CA GLY A 360 19.29 -9.47 30.01
C GLY A 360 19.17 -7.99 30.36
N PHE A 361 18.01 -7.36 30.11
CA PHE A 361 17.75 -6.03 30.66
C PHE A 361 17.60 -6.19 32.17
N MET A 362 18.59 -5.70 32.91
CA MET A 362 18.44 -5.54 34.35
C MET A 362 17.43 -4.42 34.57
N LEU A 363 16.44 -4.65 35.44
CA LEU A 363 15.56 -3.59 35.93
C LEU A 363 16.47 -2.47 36.44
N ARG A 364 16.63 -1.40 35.67
CA ARG A 364 17.21 -0.16 36.18
C ARG A 364 16.14 0.40 37.13
N GLY A 365 16.30 0.04 38.41
CA GLY A 365 15.44 0.50 39.49
C GLY A 365 15.44 2.00 39.64
#